data_AF-A0A1C3F4Z5-F1
#
_entry.id   AF-A0A1C3F4Z5-F1
#
_cell.length_a   1.000
_cell.length_b   1.000
_cell.length_c   1.000
_cell.angle_alpha   90.00
_cell.angle_beta   90.00
_cell.angle_gamma   90.00
#
_symmetry.space_group_name_H-M   'P 1'
#
loop_
_entity.id
_entity.type
_entity.pdbx_description
1 polymer ?
#
loop_
_entity_poly.entity_id
_entity_poly.type
_entity_poly.pdbx_seq_one_letter_code
_entity_poly.pdbx_strand_id
1 'polypeptide(L)'
;MPKGLVVAAVDPGSIAEEMEIKVGDRVLAVNEEELNDIIDFQLGISEEEFTLLIEKVNGELWEIEIEKDPGEFLGLEVETISAEGLKLCRNNCTFCFVAQMPQGMRPTLYDKDDDYRLSITQGSFITLSNLSEEELTRIISLHLSPLYISVHAWNPEVRARLMKNPHAGKLPEQIRRLVEAGIVVHAQVVLVPEHNDGDVLVETVERLGELYPAVQSIAVVPVGLTRYREKLTPLRGFTAEEARHTLDQGNQWQMKFFAQTGQHVVYFADEFYILAGRDFPEATVYDDFPQLENGVGMARKFITEIESGWKQLPETIPERHIHLMSGTSARQFFELLRDRLMDRVNGLRLSVHTIRNDFFGSSVTVAGLLTAQDIALQLGDLSGEEFLIPRVMLKADEDLFLDDRSVQWLENEIKGKASIVENNGLAFLEHVIGYSLGGEIFE
;
A
#
# COMPACT_ATOMS: atom_id res chain seq x y z
N MET A 1 -8.65 -13.59 -29.95
CA MET A 1 -8.41 -12.96 -28.64
C MET A 1 -8.56 -11.47 -28.87
N PRO A 2 -9.30 -10.72 -28.06
CA PRO A 2 -9.36 -9.27 -28.24
C PRO A 2 -7.94 -8.73 -28.05
N LYS A 3 -7.34 -8.20 -29.12
CA LYS A 3 -6.00 -7.59 -29.10
C LYS A 3 -6.16 -6.14 -28.63
N GLY A 4 -5.28 -5.63 -27.78
CA GLY A 4 -5.25 -4.22 -27.40
C GLY A 4 -5.92 -3.86 -26.06
N LEU A 5 -5.59 -2.67 -25.55
CA LEU A 5 -5.96 -2.14 -24.25
C LEU A 5 -7.21 -1.26 -24.34
N VAL A 6 -8.18 -1.46 -23.44
CA VAL A 6 -9.43 -0.68 -23.44
C VAL A 6 -9.23 0.64 -22.72
N VAL A 7 -9.71 1.73 -23.28
CA VAL A 7 -9.69 3.06 -22.66
C VAL A 7 -10.72 3.12 -21.53
N ALA A 8 -10.24 3.38 -20.31
CA ALA A 8 -11.05 3.49 -19.09
C ALA A 8 -11.47 4.93 -18.79
N ALA A 9 -10.55 5.87 -18.99
CA ALA A 9 -10.81 7.29 -18.76
C ALA A 9 -10.02 8.14 -19.75
N VAL A 10 -10.53 9.34 -19.99
CA VAL A 10 -9.90 10.38 -20.80
C VAL A 10 -9.99 11.67 -20.00
N ASP A 11 -8.85 12.32 -19.80
CA ASP A 11 -8.78 13.54 -19.00
C ASP A 11 -9.37 14.73 -19.78
N PRO A 12 -10.21 15.57 -19.16
CA PRO A 12 -10.71 16.78 -19.81
C PRO A 12 -9.58 17.74 -20.20
N GLY A 13 -9.63 18.26 -21.42
CA GLY A 13 -8.61 19.15 -21.98
C GLY A 13 -7.29 18.45 -22.35
N SER A 14 -7.28 17.13 -22.43
CA SER A 14 -6.10 16.36 -22.86
C SER A 14 -6.03 16.17 -24.37
N ILE A 15 -4.84 15.80 -24.85
CA ILE A 15 -4.62 15.40 -26.24
C ILE A 15 -5.59 14.27 -26.64
N ALA A 16 -5.82 13.29 -25.76
CA ALA A 16 -6.74 12.20 -26.04
C ALA A 16 -8.19 12.69 -26.26
N GLU A 17 -8.65 13.70 -25.51
CA GLU A 17 -9.96 14.33 -25.76
C GLU A 17 -9.97 15.09 -27.09
N GLU A 18 -8.92 15.86 -27.38
CA GLU A 18 -8.80 16.63 -28.64
C GLU A 18 -8.78 15.73 -29.88
N MET A 19 -8.17 14.55 -29.78
CA MET A 19 -8.14 13.52 -30.82
C MET A 19 -9.41 12.65 -30.84
N GLU A 20 -10.46 13.05 -30.11
CA GLU A 20 -11.76 12.40 -30.01
C GLU A 20 -11.71 10.93 -29.54
N ILE A 21 -10.68 10.55 -28.77
CA ILE A 21 -10.60 9.25 -28.11
C ILE A 21 -11.63 9.22 -26.97
N LYS A 22 -12.34 8.10 -26.84
CA LYS A 22 -13.45 7.96 -25.89
C LYS A 22 -13.29 6.71 -25.05
N VAL A 23 -13.86 6.76 -23.85
CA VAL A 23 -14.01 5.58 -22.99
C VAL A 23 -14.67 4.43 -23.75
N GLY A 24 -14.08 3.26 -23.67
CA GLY A 24 -14.50 2.05 -24.39
C GLY A 24 -13.82 1.84 -25.74
N ASP A 25 -13.12 2.84 -26.29
CA ASP A 25 -12.22 2.62 -27.43
C ASP A 25 -11.09 1.67 -27.04
N ARG A 26 -10.42 1.06 -28.02
CA ARG A 26 -9.36 0.08 -27.79
C ARG A 26 -8.10 0.43 -28.54
N VAL A 27 -7.00 0.64 -27.82
CA VAL A 27 -5.67 0.88 -28.39
C VAL A 27 -5.05 -0.46 -28.80
N LEU A 28 -4.83 -0.66 -30.09
CA LEU A 28 -4.34 -1.92 -30.67
C LEU A 28 -2.81 -1.92 -30.81
N ALA A 29 -2.23 -0.79 -31.25
CA ALA A 29 -0.82 -0.66 -31.55
C ALA A 29 -0.34 0.78 -31.34
N VAL A 30 0.96 0.93 -31.10
CA VAL A 30 1.67 2.22 -31.12
C VAL A 30 2.84 2.08 -32.11
N ASN A 31 3.00 3.01 -33.05
CA ASN A 31 4.06 2.95 -34.09
C ASN A 31 4.10 1.61 -34.84
N GLU A 32 2.94 1.09 -35.25
CA GLU A 32 2.75 -0.23 -35.89
C GLU A 32 3.11 -1.46 -35.01
N GLU A 33 3.57 -1.26 -33.77
CA GLU A 33 3.87 -2.34 -32.83
C GLU A 33 2.64 -2.75 -32.01
N GLU A 34 2.28 -4.03 -32.05
CA GLU A 34 1.15 -4.57 -31.28
C GLU A 34 1.43 -4.52 -29.77
N LEU A 35 0.45 -4.06 -29.01
CA LEU A 35 0.55 -3.97 -27.55
C LEU A 35 0.24 -5.31 -26.88
N ASN A 36 1.18 -5.81 -26.07
CA ASN A 36 0.90 -6.97 -25.20
C ASN A 36 0.26 -6.53 -23.88
N ASP A 37 0.74 -5.41 -23.33
CA ASP A 37 0.37 -4.94 -22.00
C ASP A 37 0.58 -3.43 -21.82
N ILE A 38 0.28 -2.94 -20.62
CA ILE A 38 0.44 -1.54 -20.23
C ILE A 38 1.88 -1.03 -20.39
N ILE A 39 2.90 -1.89 -20.28
CA ILE A 39 4.30 -1.46 -20.40
C ILE A 39 4.62 -1.11 -21.84
N ASP A 40 4.21 -1.96 -22.79
CA ASP A 40 4.38 -1.65 -24.21
C ASP A 40 3.68 -0.34 -24.58
N PHE A 41 2.49 -0.11 -24.01
CA PHE A 41 1.76 1.13 -24.23
C PHE A 41 2.51 2.34 -23.69
N GLN A 42 2.95 2.30 -22.43
CA GLN A 42 3.69 3.39 -21.79
C GLN A 42 5.03 3.68 -22.47
N LEU A 43 5.73 2.64 -22.93
CA LEU A 43 6.97 2.80 -23.71
C LEU A 43 6.68 3.41 -25.08
N GLY A 44 5.67 2.91 -25.79
CA GLY A 44 5.30 3.41 -27.12
C GLY A 44 4.88 4.88 -27.09
N ILE A 45 4.09 5.29 -26.10
CA ILE A 45 3.67 6.69 -25.96
C ILE A 45 4.73 7.58 -25.32
N SER A 46 5.94 7.07 -25.00
CA SER A 46 6.97 7.89 -24.35
C SER A 46 7.67 8.85 -25.32
N GLU A 47 7.58 8.58 -26.63
CA GLU A 47 8.10 9.44 -27.69
C GLU A 47 7.26 10.73 -27.83
N GLU A 48 7.87 11.78 -28.38
CA GLU A 48 7.19 13.06 -28.66
C GLU A 48 6.20 12.92 -29.83
N GLU A 49 6.58 12.13 -30.84
CA GLU A 49 5.76 11.83 -32.01
C GLU A 49 5.49 10.33 -32.10
N PHE A 50 4.22 9.92 -32.14
CA PHE A 50 3.85 8.51 -32.29
C PHE A 50 2.47 8.37 -32.94
N THR A 51 2.21 7.20 -33.52
CA THR A 51 0.92 6.88 -34.16
C THR A 51 0.18 5.84 -33.34
N LEU A 52 -1.06 6.14 -32.93
CA LEU A 52 -1.97 5.20 -32.30
C LEU A 52 -2.88 4.55 -33.34
N LEU A 53 -2.98 3.22 -33.28
CA LEU A 53 -4.04 2.47 -33.95
C LEU A 53 -5.13 2.14 -32.94
N ILE A 54 -6.32 2.71 -33.12
CA ILE A 54 -7.46 2.59 -32.21
C ILE A 54 -8.65 1.92 -32.91
N GLU A 55 -9.25 0.93 -32.26
CA GLU A 55 -10.57 0.41 -32.60
C GLU A 55 -11.64 1.14 -31.78
N LYS A 56 -12.49 1.90 -32.46
CA LYS A 56 -13.62 2.59 -31.85
C LYS A 56 -14.69 1.59 -31.42
N VAL A 57 -15.56 1.97 -30.48
CA VAL A 57 -16.68 1.12 -30.01
C VAL A 57 -17.61 0.64 -31.15
N ASN A 58 -17.71 1.40 -32.24
CA ASN A 58 -18.50 1.04 -33.43
C ASN A 58 -17.78 0.05 -34.39
N GLY A 59 -16.54 -0.34 -34.08
CA GLY A 59 -15.69 -1.24 -34.88
C GLY A 59 -14.87 -0.55 -35.97
N GLU A 60 -14.90 0.79 -36.05
CA GLU A 60 -14.03 1.54 -36.97
C GLU A 60 -12.59 1.55 -36.46
N LEU A 61 -11.63 1.37 -37.37
CA LEU A 61 -10.21 1.51 -37.09
C LEU A 61 -9.75 2.91 -37.46
N TRP A 62 -9.19 3.60 -36.48
CA TRP A 62 -8.64 4.95 -36.60
C TRP A 62 -7.15 4.87 -36.40
N GLU A 63 -6.41 5.57 -37.25
CA GLU A 63 -4.97 5.79 -37.12
C GLU A 63 -4.79 7.27 -36.80
N ILE A 64 -4.20 7.56 -35.65
CA ILE A 64 -4.10 8.91 -35.10
C ILE A 64 -2.62 9.21 -34.88
N GLU A 65 -2.08 10.16 -35.64
CA GLU A 65 -0.75 10.71 -35.40
C GLU A 65 -0.83 11.73 -34.26
N ILE A 66 0.02 11.57 -33.25
CA ILE A 66 0.06 12.41 -32.06
C ILE A 66 1.46 13.01 -31.94
N GLU A 67 1.51 14.33 -31.75
CA GLU A 67 2.71 15.10 -31.42
C GLU A 67 2.45 15.75 -30.05
N LYS A 68 3.37 15.55 -29.10
CA LYS A 68 3.26 16.07 -27.73
C LYS A 68 4.40 17.03 -27.45
N ASP A 69 4.10 18.11 -26.74
CA ASP A 69 5.15 18.96 -26.20
C ASP A 69 5.90 18.25 -25.04
N PRO A 70 7.17 18.61 -24.77
CA PRO A 70 7.93 18.05 -23.65
C PRO A 70 7.22 18.26 -22.30
N GLY A 71 6.87 17.15 -21.64
CA GLY A 71 6.16 17.16 -20.35
C GLY A 71 4.63 17.20 -20.46
N GLU A 72 4.09 17.21 -21.68
CA GLU A 72 2.67 17.06 -21.94
C GLU A 72 2.26 15.58 -21.89
N PHE A 73 1.12 15.31 -21.26
CA PHE A 73 0.59 13.96 -21.13
C PHE A 73 -0.51 13.70 -22.15
N LEU A 74 -0.62 12.46 -22.60
CA LEU A 74 -1.71 12.04 -23.49
C LEU A 74 -3.11 12.18 -22.84
N GLY A 75 -3.18 12.06 -21.51
CA GLY A 75 -4.43 12.12 -20.73
C GLY A 75 -5.38 10.95 -21.00
N LEU A 76 -4.81 9.76 -21.19
CA LEU A 76 -5.55 8.53 -21.49
C LEU A 76 -5.21 7.46 -20.46
N GLU A 77 -6.24 6.93 -19.81
CA GLU A 77 -6.13 5.79 -18.90
C GLU A 77 -6.72 4.54 -19.53
N VAL A 78 -6.11 3.37 -19.28
CA VAL A 78 -6.58 2.08 -19.78
C VAL A 78 -7.02 1.15 -18.66
N GLU A 79 -8.06 0.35 -18.93
CA GLU A 79 -8.79 -0.45 -17.94
C GLU A 79 -7.99 -1.66 -17.44
N THR A 80 -7.22 -2.30 -18.33
CA THR A 80 -6.53 -3.55 -18.01
C THR A 80 -5.02 -3.44 -18.15
N ILE A 81 -4.32 -4.09 -17.23
CA ILE A 81 -2.85 -4.23 -17.26
C ILE A 81 -2.42 -4.97 -18.53
N SER A 82 -3.27 -5.86 -19.05
CA SER A 82 -3.12 -6.47 -20.38
C SER A 82 -4.42 -7.02 -20.92
N ALA A 83 -4.43 -7.38 -22.19
CA ALA A 83 -5.55 -8.09 -22.82
C ALA A 83 -5.82 -9.47 -22.20
N GLU A 84 -4.80 -10.10 -21.59
CA GLU A 84 -4.93 -11.41 -20.92
C GLU A 84 -5.31 -11.29 -19.43
N GLY A 85 -5.42 -10.06 -18.91
CA GLY A 85 -5.77 -9.77 -17.51
C GLY A 85 -4.57 -9.81 -16.55
N LEU A 86 -4.88 -9.90 -15.25
CA LEU A 86 -3.92 -9.89 -14.16
C LEU A 86 -3.21 -11.25 -14.04
N LYS A 87 -1.89 -11.23 -13.85
CA LYS A 87 -1.13 -12.42 -13.50
C LYS A 87 -1.36 -12.79 -12.02
N LEU A 88 -2.03 -13.92 -11.81
CA LEU A 88 -2.37 -14.39 -10.47
C LEU A 88 -1.28 -15.25 -9.83
N CYS A 89 -1.07 -15.05 -8.53
CA CYS A 89 -0.21 -15.82 -7.67
C CYS A 89 -0.70 -17.27 -7.52
N ARG A 90 0.20 -18.23 -7.78
CA ARG A 90 -0.09 -19.67 -7.61
C ARG A 90 0.47 -20.25 -6.31
N ASN A 91 0.99 -19.40 -5.43
CA ASN A 91 1.53 -19.84 -4.15
C ASN A 91 0.44 -20.19 -3.15
N ASN A 92 0.76 -21.11 -2.23
CA ASN A 92 -0.12 -21.51 -1.14
C ASN A 92 0.56 -21.25 0.21
N CYS A 93 1.04 -20.01 0.39
CA CYS A 93 1.82 -19.61 1.55
C CYS A 93 1.08 -19.92 2.85
N THR A 94 1.81 -20.45 3.83
CA THR A 94 1.30 -20.74 5.19
C THR A 94 0.69 -19.50 5.87
N PHE A 95 1.20 -18.32 5.52
CA PHE A 95 0.82 -17.01 6.04
C PHE A 95 0.00 -16.15 5.05
N CYS A 96 -0.51 -16.71 3.95
CA CYS A 96 -1.24 -15.96 2.92
C CYS A 96 -2.46 -15.21 3.51
N PHE A 97 -2.46 -13.88 3.45
CA PHE A 97 -3.55 -13.06 3.98
C PHE A 97 -4.86 -13.26 3.20
N VAL A 98 -4.77 -13.35 1.87
CA VAL A 98 -5.93 -13.62 1.01
C VAL A 98 -6.61 -14.97 1.33
N ALA A 99 -5.83 -15.99 1.72
CA ALA A 99 -6.37 -17.31 2.07
C ALA A 99 -7.18 -17.32 3.39
N GLN A 100 -7.03 -16.29 4.22
CA GLN A 100 -7.75 -16.10 5.49
C GLN A 100 -8.76 -14.95 5.42
N MET A 101 -9.19 -14.56 4.22
CA MET A 101 -10.28 -13.62 4.04
C MET A 101 -11.63 -14.29 4.33
N PRO A 102 -12.59 -13.59 4.96
CA PRO A 102 -13.97 -14.07 5.10
C PRO A 102 -14.60 -14.33 3.75
N GLN A 103 -15.64 -15.15 3.69
CA GLN A 103 -16.44 -15.35 2.47
C GLN A 103 -17.43 -14.20 2.25
N GLY A 104 -17.78 -13.94 0.99
CA GLY A 104 -18.82 -12.97 0.62
C GLY A 104 -18.34 -11.51 0.54
N MET A 105 -17.02 -11.27 0.58
CA MET A 105 -16.41 -9.97 0.30
C MET A 105 -16.39 -9.71 -1.21
N ARG A 106 -15.98 -8.50 -1.60
CA ARG A 106 -15.76 -8.14 -3.01
C ARG A 106 -14.83 -9.14 -3.72
N PRO A 107 -15.14 -9.56 -4.97
CA PRO A 107 -14.34 -10.51 -5.72
C PRO A 107 -12.84 -10.16 -5.80
N THR A 108 -12.52 -8.89 -6.03
CA THR A 108 -11.15 -8.41 -6.20
C THR A 108 -10.28 -8.59 -4.96
N LEU A 109 -10.87 -8.65 -3.75
CA LEU A 109 -10.12 -8.90 -2.51
C LEU A 109 -9.63 -10.36 -2.39
N TYR A 110 -10.12 -11.27 -3.25
CA TYR A 110 -9.68 -12.65 -3.31
C TYR A 110 -8.65 -12.91 -4.41
N ASP A 111 -8.41 -11.93 -5.27
CA ASP A 111 -7.37 -12.02 -6.29
C ASP A 111 -6.02 -11.92 -5.58
N LYS A 112 -5.19 -12.93 -5.81
CA LYS A 112 -3.79 -12.91 -5.37
C LYS A 112 -2.97 -12.38 -6.52
N ASP A 113 -2.58 -11.12 -6.47
CA ASP A 113 -1.71 -10.53 -7.46
C ASP A 113 -0.28 -11.10 -7.34
N ASP A 114 0.39 -11.27 -8.48
CA ASP A 114 1.82 -11.58 -8.57
C ASP A 114 2.38 -11.03 -9.90
N ASP A 115 1.86 -9.89 -10.31
CA ASP A 115 2.07 -9.30 -11.63
C ASP A 115 3.20 -8.27 -11.59
N TYR A 116 4.29 -8.55 -12.31
CA TYR A 116 5.45 -7.67 -12.32
C TYR A 116 5.15 -6.30 -12.92
N ARG A 117 4.12 -6.19 -13.77
CA ARG A 117 3.69 -4.94 -14.38
C ARG A 117 3.15 -3.99 -13.31
N LEU A 118 2.36 -4.52 -12.37
CA LEU A 118 1.89 -3.77 -11.19
C LEU A 118 3.01 -3.46 -10.20
N SER A 119 4.04 -4.30 -10.13
CA SER A 119 5.21 -3.99 -9.30
C SER A 119 5.86 -2.68 -9.69
N ILE A 120 5.94 -2.40 -10.99
CA ILE A 120 6.57 -1.19 -11.52
C ILE A 120 5.60 -0.01 -11.47
N THR A 121 4.34 -0.21 -11.85
CA THR A 121 3.38 0.89 -11.98
C THR A 121 2.72 1.30 -10.66
N GLN A 122 2.61 0.38 -9.70
CA GLN A 122 1.86 0.58 -8.46
C GLN A 122 2.62 0.16 -7.19
N GLY A 123 3.84 -0.36 -7.33
CA GLY A 123 4.62 -0.83 -6.18
C GLY A 123 4.15 -2.15 -5.59
N SER A 124 3.34 -2.93 -6.31
CA SER A 124 2.83 -4.22 -5.83
C SER A 124 3.94 -5.26 -5.66
N PHE A 125 3.87 -6.01 -4.56
CA PHE A 125 4.91 -6.98 -4.22
C PHE A 125 4.75 -8.31 -4.94
N ILE A 126 5.73 -8.67 -5.77
CA ILE A 126 5.76 -9.95 -6.49
C ILE A 126 6.69 -10.96 -5.83
N THR A 127 6.40 -12.23 -6.00
CA THR A 127 7.12 -13.36 -5.41
C THR A 127 8.24 -13.90 -6.30
N LEU A 128 8.31 -13.47 -7.57
CA LEU A 128 9.15 -14.03 -8.65
C LEU A 128 8.92 -15.51 -9.00
N SER A 129 8.18 -16.24 -8.16
CA SER A 129 8.01 -17.69 -8.28
C SER A 129 7.06 -18.11 -9.40
N ASN A 130 6.23 -17.19 -9.89
CA ASN A 130 5.32 -17.40 -11.02
C ASN A 130 5.84 -16.77 -12.33
N LEU A 131 7.01 -16.14 -12.31
CA LEU A 131 7.65 -15.58 -13.51
C LEU A 131 8.24 -16.70 -14.39
N SER A 132 7.99 -16.61 -15.69
CA SER A 132 8.68 -17.41 -16.71
C SER A 132 10.07 -16.84 -17.00
N GLU A 133 10.92 -17.63 -17.67
CA GLU A 133 12.23 -17.14 -18.13
C GLU A 133 12.11 -16.03 -19.19
N GLU A 134 11.06 -16.08 -20.02
CA GLU A 134 10.76 -15.05 -21.02
C GLU A 134 10.39 -13.73 -20.34
N GLU A 135 9.54 -13.78 -19.31
CA GLU A 135 9.16 -12.60 -18.52
C GLU A 135 10.36 -12.02 -17.77
N LEU A 136 11.19 -12.87 -17.14
CA LEU A 136 12.41 -12.42 -16.47
C LEU A 136 13.41 -11.78 -17.46
N THR A 137 13.51 -12.33 -18.67
CA THR A 137 14.34 -11.75 -19.74
C THR A 137 13.78 -10.42 -20.20
N ARG A 138 12.46 -10.30 -20.35
CA ARG A 138 11.78 -9.04 -20.72
C ARG A 138 11.99 -7.95 -19.68
N ILE A 139 11.88 -8.28 -18.39
CA ILE A 139 12.19 -7.37 -17.27
C ILE A 139 13.61 -6.82 -17.39
N ILE A 140 14.58 -7.71 -17.66
CA ILE A 140 15.98 -7.32 -17.79
C ILE A 140 16.21 -6.49 -19.07
N SER A 141 15.67 -6.91 -20.21
CA SER A 141 15.92 -6.24 -21.50
C SER A 141 15.31 -4.85 -21.58
N LEU A 142 14.14 -4.66 -20.97
CA LEU A 142 13.47 -3.36 -20.89
C LEU A 142 13.88 -2.55 -19.65
N HIS A 143 14.80 -3.08 -18.83
CA HIS A 143 15.27 -2.46 -17.60
C HIS A 143 14.13 -2.01 -16.66
N LEU A 144 13.15 -2.89 -16.47
CA LEU A 144 11.94 -2.60 -15.71
C LEU A 144 12.24 -2.48 -14.21
N SER A 145 12.32 -1.26 -13.70
CA SER A 145 12.82 -0.91 -12.38
C SER A 145 12.05 0.30 -11.80
N PRO A 146 11.83 0.38 -10.47
CA PRO A 146 12.16 -0.60 -9.44
C PRO A 146 11.19 -1.79 -9.41
N LEU A 147 11.58 -2.87 -8.73
CA LEU A 147 10.72 -4.03 -8.44
C LEU A 147 10.56 -4.24 -6.94
N TYR A 148 9.33 -4.53 -6.53
CA TYR A 148 8.94 -4.80 -5.15
C TYR A 148 8.78 -6.31 -4.97
N ILE A 149 9.63 -6.92 -4.14
CA ILE A 149 9.81 -8.37 -4.10
C ILE A 149 9.50 -8.94 -2.70
N SER A 150 8.51 -9.83 -2.66
CA SER A 150 8.14 -10.65 -1.51
C SER A 150 9.19 -11.75 -1.28
N VAL A 151 10.24 -11.44 -0.51
CA VAL A 151 11.38 -12.33 -0.25
C VAL A 151 11.02 -13.40 0.77
N HIS A 152 10.53 -13.01 1.95
CA HIS A 152 10.20 -13.84 3.11
C HIS A 152 11.35 -14.67 3.72
N ALA A 153 12.20 -15.30 2.92
CA ALA A 153 13.40 -16.00 3.38
C ALA A 153 14.39 -16.12 2.22
N TRP A 154 15.68 -15.89 2.47
CA TRP A 154 16.71 -16.11 1.47
C TRP A 154 17.01 -17.60 1.26
N ASN A 155 16.98 -18.39 2.34
CA ASN A 155 17.21 -19.83 2.28
C ASN A 155 16.17 -20.53 1.37
N PRO A 156 16.60 -21.21 0.28
CA PRO A 156 15.69 -21.82 -0.70
C PRO A 156 14.68 -22.81 -0.11
N GLU A 157 15.13 -23.64 0.84
CA GLU A 157 14.34 -24.71 1.43
C GLU A 157 13.28 -24.14 2.38
N VAL A 158 13.67 -23.16 3.20
CA VAL A 158 12.74 -22.45 4.08
C VAL A 158 11.70 -21.69 3.27
N ARG A 159 12.12 -20.96 2.22
CA ARG A 159 11.21 -20.21 1.35
C ARG A 159 10.21 -21.13 0.64
N ALA A 160 10.68 -22.24 0.07
CA ALA A 160 9.82 -23.22 -0.60
C ALA A 160 8.78 -23.84 0.36
N ARG A 161 9.18 -24.14 1.60
CA ARG A 161 8.28 -24.65 2.65
C ARG A 161 7.24 -23.61 3.06
N LEU A 162 7.66 -22.38 3.30
CA LEU A 162 6.81 -21.25 3.68
C LEU A 162 5.71 -20.98 2.65
N MET A 163 6.09 -20.96 1.36
CA MET A 163 5.21 -20.63 0.24
C MET A 163 4.45 -21.83 -0.32
N LYS A 164 4.80 -23.05 0.13
CA LYS A 164 4.35 -24.34 -0.42
C LYS A 164 4.50 -24.40 -1.96
N ASN A 165 5.61 -23.88 -2.45
CA ASN A 165 5.95 -23.85 -3.87
C ASN A 165 7.45 -24.14 -4.06
N PRO A 166 7.85 -25.24 -4.73
CA PRO A 166 9.26 -25.54 -4.96
C PRO A 166 9.97 -24.49 -5.83
N HIS A 167 9.26 -23.82 -6.74
CA HIS A 167 9.84 -22.77 -7.58
C HIS A 167 10.25 -21.53 -6.78
N ALA A 168 9.65 -21.31 -5.60
CA ALA A 168 10.04 -20.22 -4.73
C ALA A 168 11.50 -20.32 -4.26
N GLY A 169 12.09 -21.52 -4.22
CA GLY A 169 13.50 -21.70 -3.86
C GLY A 169 14.49 -21.03 -4.82
N LYS A 170 14.07 -20.63 -6.02
CA LYS A 170 14.92 -19.97 -7.03
C LYS A 170 15.22 -18.49 -6.73
N LEU A 171 14.64 -17.91 -5.67
CA LEU A 171 14.79 -16.50 -5.33
C LEU A 171 16.24 -15.98 -5.40
N PRO A 172 17.23 -16.65 -4.76
CA PRO A 172 18.58 -16.10 -4.72
C PRO A 172 19.20 -15.93 -6.12
N GLU A 173 18.90 -16.85 -7.04
CA GLU A 173 19.34 -16.79 -8.43
C GLU A 173 18.63 -15.66 -9.18
N GLN A 174 17.31 -15.56 -9.03
CA GLN A 174 16.49 -14.55 -9.70
C GLN A 174 16.86 -13.13 -9.26
N ILE A 175 17.01 -12.89 -7.95
CA ILE A 175 17.43 -11.58 -7.42
C ILE A 175 18.82 -11.21 -7.94
N ARG A 176 19.78 -12.15 -7.94
CA ARG A 176 21.12 -11.86 -8.47
C ARG A 176 21.08 -11.46 -9.94
N ARG A 177 20.32 -12.15 -10.77
CA ARG A 177 20.14 -11.79 -12.19
C ARG A 177 19.55 -10.39 -12.37
N LEU A 178 18.56 -10.02 -11.56
CA LEU A 178 17.95 -8.67 -11.58
C LEU A 178 18.96 -7.60 -11.16
N VAL A 179 19.67 -7.83 -10.05
CA VAL A 179 20.68 -6.91 -9.51
C VAL A 179 21.87 -6.73 -10.46
N GLU A 180 22.36 -7.82 -11.07
CA GLU A 180 23.44 -7.77 -12.07
C GLU A 180 23.03 -6.99 -13.32
N ALA A 181 21.73 -6.98 -13.66
CA ALA A 181 21.17 -6.16 -14.73
C ALA A 181 20.89 -4.71 -14.32
N GLY A 182 21.19 -4.32 -13.08
CA GLY A 182 20.99 -2.96 -12.55
C GLY A 182 19.56 -2.65 -12.12
N ILE A 183 18.68 -3.65 -11.99
CA ILE A 183 17.31 -3.45 -11.51
C ILE A 183 17.32 -3.15 -10.02
N VAL A 184 16.65 -2.06 -9.62
CA VAL A 184 16.46 -1.68 -8.22
C VAL A 184 15.41 -2.58 -7.58
N VAL A 185 15.66 -3.03 -6.35
CA VAL A 185 14.80 -3.95 -5.61
C VAL A 185 14.43 -3.38 -4.24
N HIS A 186 13.13 -3.39 -3.96
CA HIS A 186 12.55 -3.19 -2.63
C HIS A 186 12.04 -4.53 -2.10
N ALA A 187 12.68 -5.06 -1.06
CA ALA A 187 12.35 -6.37 -0.51
C ALA A 187 11.35 -6.28 0.65
N GLN A 188 10.45 -7.26 0.77
CA GLN A 188 9.58 -7.44 1.92
C GLN A 188 9.77 -8.83 2.53
N VAL A 189 9.79 -8.88 3.86
CA VAL A 189 9.87 -10.09 4.68
C VAL A 189 8.69 -10.09 5.64
N VAL A 190 7.63 -10.82 5.28
CA VAL A 190 6.63 -11.28 6.26
C VAL A 190 7.29 -12.28 7.20
N LEU A 191 7.49 -11.86 8.44
CA LEU A 191 8.12 -12.63 9.50
C LEU A 191 7.08 -13.48 10.23
N VAL A 192 7.34 -14.77 10.33
CA VAL A 192 6.47 -15.76 10.94
C VAL A 192 7.25 -16.47 12.06
N PRO A 193 6.80 -16.37 13.32
CA PRO A 193 7.51 -16.99 14.45
C PRO A 193 7.75 -18.49 14.21
N GLU A 194 8.93 -18.98 14.58
CA GLU A 194 9.38 -20.38 14.45
C GLU A 194 9.55 -20.91 13.01
N HIS A 195 9.35 -20.07 12.00
CA HIS A 195 9.39 -20.49 10.59
C HIS A 195 10.50 -19.82 9.78
N ASN A 196 10.65 -18.49 9.91
CA ASN A 196 11.67 -17.69 9.23
C ASN A 196 12.22 -16.53 10.09
N ASP A 197 12.01 -16.59 11.40
CA ASP A 197 12.65 -15.74 12.40
C ASP A 197 14.03 -16.28 12.81
N GLY A 198 14.68 -15.60 13.76
CA GLY A 198 16.00 -15.98 14.27
C GLY A 198 17.06 -16.04 13.18
N ASP A 199 17.80 -17.14 13.12
CA ASP A 199 18.93 -17.33 12.18
C ASP A 199 18.52 -17.19 10.70
N VAL A 200 17.28 -17.57 10.36
CA VAL A 200 16.78 -17.43 8.97
C VAL A 200 16.59 -15.96 8.61
N LEU A 201 16.10 -15.14 9.54
CA LEU A 201 15.97 -13.70 9.33
C LEU A 201 17.35 -13.05 9.21
N VAL A 202 18.30 -13.44 10.07
CA VAL A 202 19.69 -12.96 10.01
C VAL A 202 20.29 -13.25 8.63
N GLU A 203 20.22 -14.50 8.17
CA GLU A 203 20.68 -14.88 6.83
C GLU A 203 20.00 -14.03 5.75
N THR A 204 18.68 -13.84 5.85
CA THR A 204 17.91 -13.12 4.84
C THR A 204 18.32 -11.65 4.74
N VAL A 205 18.44 -10.96 5.89
CA VAL A 205 18.80 -9.54 5.94
C VAL A 205 20.24 -9.34 5.50
N GLU A 206 21.18 -10.18 5.95
CA GLU A 206 22.60 -10.03 5.56
C GLU A 206 22.80 -10.27 4.07
N ARG A 207 22.16 -11.29 3.49
CA ARG A 207 22.27 -11.61 2.06
C ARG A 207 21.64 -10.56 1.15
N LEU A 208 20.53 -9.97 1.56
CA LEU A 208 19.93 -8.85 0.84
C LEU A 208 20.78 -7.58 0.99
N GLY A 209 21.32 -7.32 2.18
CA GLY A 209 22.20 -6.18 2.43
C GLY A 209 23.52 -6.22 1.65
N GLU A 210 24.05 -7.42 1.38
CA GLU A 210 25.23 -7.62 0.49
C GLU A 210 24.98 -7.13 -0.95
N LEU A 211 23.72 -6.94 -1.36
CA LEU A 211 23.32 -6.54 -2.72
C LEU A 211 23.01 -5.04 -2.84
N TYR A 212 23.27 -4.25 -1.79
CA TYR A 212 23.25 -2.79 -1.90
C TYR A 212 24.31 -2.30 -2.91
N PRO A 213 24.04 -1.29 -3.77
CA PRO A 213 22.90 -0.37 -3.76
C PRO A 213 21.67 -0.85 -4.56
N ALA A 214 21.72 -2.01 -5.22
CA ALA A 214 20.59 -2.46 -6.02
C ALA A 214 19.40 -2.88 -5.14
N VAL A 215 19.63 -3.56 -4.02
CA VAL A 215 18.61 -3.74 -2.98
C VAL A 215 18.60 -2.50 -2.08
N GLN A 216 17.61 -1.62 -2.28
CA GLN A 216 17.54 -0.32 -1.61
C GLN A 216 16.84 -0.38 -0.25
N SER A 217 15.84 -1.24 -0.09
CA SER A 217 15.12 -1.35 1.17
C SER A 217 14.64 -2.78 1.45
N ILE A 218 14.57 -3.11 2.73
CA ILE A 218 14.11 -4.40 3.26
C ILE A 218 13.08 -4.09 4.35
N ALA A 219 11.81 -4.23 4.02
CA ALA A 219 10.72 -4.16 4.99
C ALA A 219 10.58 -5.49 5.73
N VAL A 220 10.55 -5.45 7.06
CA VAL A 220 10.26 -6.60 7.93
C VAL A 220 8.93 -6.34 8.63
N VAL A 221 7.94 -7.16 8.31
CA VAL A 221 6.56 -7.01 8.79
C VAL A 221 6.15 -8.27 9.56
N PRO A 222 5.41 -8.18 10.68
CA PRO A 222 4.94 -9.38 11.37
C PRO A 222 3.81 -10.05 10.57
N VAL A 223 3.61 -11.35 10.78
CA VAL A 223 2.50 -12.07 10.16
C VAL A 223 1.14 -11.54 10.64
N GLY A 224 0.33 -11.05 9.69
CA GLY A 224 -1.06 -10.71 9.95
C GLY A 224 -1.94 -11.96 10.05
N LEU A 225 -2.74 -12.08 11.11
CA LEU A 225 -3.62 -13.23 11.35
C LEU A 225 -5.06 -12.78 11.59
N THR A 226 -6.00 -13.36 10.85
CA THR A 226 -7.44 -13.18 11.07
C THR A 226 -8.01 -14.39 11.83
N ARG A 227 -9.27 -14.30 12.27
CA ARG A 227 -10.01 -15.42 12.86
C ARG A 227 -10.40 -16.50 11.84
N TYR A 228 -10.35 -16.21 10.53
CA TYR A 228 -10.81 -17.10 9.46
C TYR A 228 -9.70 -18.06 9.00
N ARG A 229 -9.15 -18.84 9.94
CA ARG A 229 -7.97 -19.71 9.69
C ARG A 229 -8.18 -21.20 9.98
N GLU A 230 -9.41 -21.66 10.23
CA GLU A 230 -9.69 -23.03 10.72
C GLU A 230 -9.07 -24.17 9.88
N LYS A 231 -8.93 -23.98 8.56
CA LYS A 231 -8.38 -24.98 7.62
C LYS A 231 -6.96 -24.66 7.13
N LEU A 232 -6.34 -23.63 7.68
CA LEU A 232 -5.01 -23.17 7.29
C LEU A 232 -3.93 -23.75 8.22
N THR A 233 -2.68 -23.57 7.83
CA THR A 233 -1.54 -23.92 8.70
C THR A 233 -1.67 -23.14 10.02
N PRO A 234 -1.65 -23.82 11.18
CA PRO A 234 -1.67 -23.16 12.47
C PRO A 234 -0.45 -22.25 12.60
N LEU A 235 -0.70 -20.97 12.87
CA LEU A 235 0.31 -19.96 13.08
C LEU A 235 -0.06 -19.16 14.33
N ARG A 236 0.94 -18.56 14.96
CA ARG A 236 0.78 -17.61 16.06
C ARG A 236 1.40 -16.26 15.70
N GLY A 237 0.91 -15.21 16.33
CA GLY A 237 1.54 -13.89 16.27
C GLY A 237 2.79 -13.82 17.16
N PHE A 238 3.50 -12.69 17.04
CA PHE A 238 4.61 -12.35 17.91
C PHE A 238 4.14 -12.01 19.32
N THR A 239 4.89 -12.45 20.33
CA THR A 239 4.78 -11.91 21.68
C THR A 239 5.51 -10.57 21.79
N ALA A 240 5.19 -9.79 22.82
CA ALA A 240 5.88 -8.52 23.07
C ALA A 240 7.39 -8.69 23.31
N GLU A 241 7.82 -9.82 23.89
CA GLU A 241 9.23 -10.12 24.12
C GLU A 241 9.96 -10.46 22.82
N GLU A 242 9.37 -11.29 21.97
CA GLU A 242 9.92 -11.61 20.66
C GLU A 242 9.97 -10.35 19.77
N ALA A 243 8.94 -9.50 19.78
CA ALA A 243 8.94 -8.23 19.06
C ALA A 243 10.09 -7.30 19.51
N ARG A 244 10.33 -7.19 20.84
CA ARG A 244 11.48 -6.44 21.38
C ARG A 244 12.80 -6.99 20.89
N HIS A 245 12.96 -8.31 20.93
CA HIS A 245 14.18 -8.98 20.48
C HIS A 245 14.44 -8.74 18.98
N THR A 246 13.41 -8.87 18.15
CA THR A 246 13.48 -8.58 16.71
C THR A 246 13.89 -7.13 16.43
N LEU A 247 13.33 -6.16 17.17
CA LEU A 247 13.72 -4.75 17.04
C LEU A 247 15.16 -4.49 17.53
N ASP A 248 15.63 -5.19 18.56
CA ASP A 248 17.02 -5.07 19.04
C ASP A 248 18.03 -5.56 18.01
N GLN A 249 17.71 -6.66 17.29
CA GLN A 249 18.50 -7.10 16.14
C GLN A 249 18.40 -6.10 14.99
N GLY A 250 17.19 -5.60 14.72
CA GLY A 250 16.92 -4.58 13.72
C GLY A 250 17.79 -3.34 13.85
N ASN A 251 17.88 -2.80 15.06
CA ASN A 251 18.71 -1.62 15.35
C ASN A 251 20.20 -1.88 15.06
N GLN A 252 20.70 -3.08 15.35
CA GLN A 252 22.08 -3.45 15.03
C GLN A 252 22.32 -3.46 13.51
N TRP A 253 21.38 -3.99 12.72
CA TRP A 253 21.46 -3.96 11.26
C TRP A 253 21.39 -2.54 10.72
N GLN A 254 20.44 -1.74 11.20
CA GLN A 254 20.26 -0.34 10.83
C GLN A 254 21.54 0.47 11.07
N MET A 255 22.16 0.35 12.25
CA MET A 255 23.44 1.00 12.55
C MET A 255 24.58 0.49 11.65
N LYS A 256 24.64 -0.82 11.41
CA LYS A 256 25.67 -1.46 10.56
C LYS A 256 25.58 -0.96 9.12
N PHE A 257 24.39 -0.98 8.52
CA PHE A 257 24.19 -0.54 7.14
C PHE A 257 24.38 0.96 7.01
N PHE A 258 23.85 1.77 7.93
CA PHE A 258 24.04 3.22 7.87
C PHE A 258 25.52 3.63 7.90
N ALA A 259 26.34 2.95 8.71
CA ALA A 259 27.79 3.18 8.73
C ALA A 259 28.51 2.78 7.43
N GLN A 260 27.94 1.84 6.65
CA GLN A 260 28.54 1.31 5.42
C GLN A 260 28.05 2.03 4.16
N THR A 261 26.77 2.42 4.13
CA THR A 261 26.07 2.87 2.92
C THR A 261 25.53 4.29 3.05
N GLY A 262 25.45 4.84 4.27
CA GLY A 262 24.75 6.10 4.56
C GLY A 262 23.22 5.96 4.58
N GLN A 263 22.69 4.74 4.51
CA GLN A 263 21.26 4.42 4.50
C GLN A 263 21.00 3.26 5.47
N HIS A 264 19.84 3.22 6.11
CA HIS A 264 19.52 2.19 7.11
C HIS A 264 19.17 0.85 6.48
N VAL A 265 18.66 0.85 5.24
CA VAL A 265 18.34 -0.32 4.38
C VAL A 265 17.27 -1.27 4.94
N VAL A 266 17.25 -1.54 6.25
CA VAL A 266 16.29 -2.42 6.92
C VAL A 266 15.31 -1.60 7.74
N TYR A 267 14.03 -1.84 7.54
CA TYR A 267 12.97 -1.11 8.21
C TYR A 267 11.91 -2.06 8.73
N PHE A 268 11.42 -1.79 9.93
CA PHE A 268 10.42 -2.62 10.60
C PHE A 268 9.06 -1.95 10.55
N ALA A 269 8.01 -2.74 10.36
CA ALA A 269 6.63 -2.25 10.41
C ALA A 269 6.34 -1.61 11.77
N ASP A 270 5.48 -0.59 11.75
CA ASP A 270 5.02 0.12 12.95
C ASP A 270 4.40 -0.84 13.97
N GLU A 271 3.79 -1.94 13.49
CA GLU A 271 3.23 -3.00 14.33
C GLU A 271 4.27 -3.64 15.27
N PHE A 272 5.54 -3.80 14.86
CA PHE A 272 6.57 -4.32 15.77
C PHE A 272 6.81 -3.40 16.96
N TYR A 273 6.82 -2.08 16.75
CA TYR A 273 7.02 -1.10 17.83
C TYR A 273 5.83 -1.11 18.79
N ILE A 274 4.61 -1.19 18.26
CA ILE A 274 3.38 -1.29 19.03
C ILE A 274 3.36 -2.58 19.87
N LEU A 275 3.66 -3.74 19.26
CA LEU A 275 3.75 -5.02 19.97
C LEU A 275 4.84 -5.02 21.04
N ALA A 276 5.97 -4.39 20.77
CA ALA A 276 7.09 -4.28 21.70
C ALA A 276 6.84 -3.30 22.86
N GLY A 277 5.85 -2.40 22.72
CA GLY A 277 5.62 -1.28 23.63
C GLY A 277 6.74 -0.24 23.59
N ARG A 278 7.27 0.04 22.39
CA ARG A 278 8.34 1.01 22.15
C ARG A 278 7.83 2.19 21.35
N ASP A 279 8.42 3.36 21.58
CA ASP A 279 8.17 4.53 20.75
C ASP A 279 8.68 4.29 19.32
N PHE A 280 8.02 4.94 18.36
CA PHE A 280 8.46 4.91 16.96
C PHE A 280 9.81 5.63 16.82
N PRO A 281 10.77 5.13 16.04
CA PRO A 281 12.02 5.82 15.74
C PRO A 281 11.81 7.22 15.17
N GLU A 282 12.82 8.09 15.26
CA GLU A 282 12.81 9.39 14.61
C GLU A 282 12.75 9.26 13.07
N ALA A 283 12.24 10.29 12.40
CA ALA A 283 12.02 10.29 10.95
C ALA A 283 13.29 9.93 10.15
N THR A 284 14.47 10.34 10.63
CA THR A 284 15.77 10.06 10.00
C THR A 284 16.12 8.58 9.91
N VAL A 285 15.52 7.71 10.74
CA VAL A 285 15.78 6.26 10.69
C VAL A 285 15.06 5.60 9.52
N TYR A 286 14.05 6.27 8.97
CA TYR A 286 13.26 5.77 7.84
C TYR A 286 13.80 6.25 6.49
N ASP A 287 14.90 7.01 6.48
CA ASP A 287 15.47 7.64 5.29
C ASP A 287 14.38 8.40 4.50
N ASP A 288 14.06 8.02 3.27
CA ASP A 288 12.99 8.62 2.45
C ASP A 288 11.65 7.84 2.49
N PHE A 289 11.41 7.07 3.57
CA PHE A 289 10.20 6.26 3.77
C PHE A 289 9.88 5.29 2.60
N PRO A 290 10.83 4.44 2.14
CA PRO A 290 10.68 3.64 0.91
C PRO A 290 9.66 2.48 1.01
N GLN A 291 8.98 2.32 2.15
CA GLN A 291 8.20 1.14 2.50
C GLN A 291 6.87 1.46 3.20
N LEU A 292 6.31 2.66 2.99
CA LEU A 292 5.04 3.08 3.62
C LEU A 292 3.90 2.09 3.39
N GLU A 293 3.80 1.56 2.17
CA GLU A 293 2.77 0.56 1.78
C GLU A 293 2.84 -0.74 2.59
N ASN A 294 4.00 -1.03 3.21
CA ASN A 294 4.20 -2.17 4.09
C ASN A 294 3.92 -1.87 5.57
N GLY A 295 3.30 -0.72 5.87
CA GLY A 295 3.08 -0.29 7.25
C GLY A 295 4.34 0.13 7.97
N VAL A 296 5.37 0.57 7.24
CA VAL A 296 6.65 1.00 7.79
C VAL A 296 6.72 2.52 7.83
N GLY A 297 6.74 3.10 9.03
CA GLY A 297 6.96 4.54 9.22
C GLY A 297 5.73 5.41 9.00
N MET A 298 4.54 4.82 8.80
CA MET A 298 3.28 5.55 8.65
C MET A 298 2.99 6.41 9.88
N ALA A 299 3.16 5.84 11.08
CA ALA A 299 2.95 6.53 12.34
C ALA A 299 3.94 7.69 12.51
N ARG A 300 5.22 7.47 12.20
CA ARG A 300 6.24 8.54 12.31
C ARG A 300 6.02 9.64 11.27
N LYS A 301 5.63 9.31 10.03
CA LYS A 301 5.25 10.29 9.01
C LYS A 301 4.08 11.16 9.50
N PHE A 302 3.02 10.51 9.99
CA PHE A 302 1.84 11.19 10.53
C PHE A 302 2.17 12.10 11.73
N ILE A 303 3.02 11.65 12.66
CA ILE A 303 3.52 12.45 13.78
C ILE A 303 4.25 13.69 13.28
N THR A 304 5.16 13.52 12.31
CA THR A 304 5.99 14.61 11.76
C THR A 304 5.12 15.67 11.08
N GLU A 305 4.07 15.24 10.36
CA GLU A 305 3.09 16.13 9.73
C GLU A 305 2.25 16.90 10.76
N ILE A 306 1.86 16.27 11.86
CA ILE A 306 1.19 16.97 12.97
C ILE A 306 2.12 18.02 13.59
N GLU A 307 3.38 17.65 13.83
CA GLU A 307 4.36 18.52 14.46
C GLU A 307 4.67 19.76 13.60
N SER A 308 4.65 19.63 12.27
CA SER A 308 4.85 20.75 11.35
C SER A 308 3.70 21.76 11.40
N GLY A 309 2.45 21.28 11.53
CA GLY A 309 1.26 22.12 11.69
C GLY A 309 1.03 22.65 13.11
N TRP A 310 1.71 22.11 14.13
CA TRP A 310 1.39 22.36 15.54
C TRP A 310 1.46 23.84 15.96
N LYS A 311 2.43 24.59 15.40
CA LYS A 311 2.60 26.02 15.72
C LYS A 311 1.52 26.91 15.11
N GLN A 312 0.86 26.45 14.06
CA GLN A 312 -0.17 27.19 13.33
C GLN A 312 -1.56 26.99 13.93
N LEU A 313 -1.69 26.08 14.91
CA LEU A 313 -2.97 25.84 15.58
C LEU A 313 -3.49 27.10 16.28
N PRO A 314 -4.78 27.45 16.10
CA PRO A 314 -5.40 28.55 16.82
C PRO A 314 -5.44 28.27 18.33
N GLU A 315 -5.38 29.31 19.16
CA GLU A 315 -5.53 29.15 20.62
C GLU A 315 -6.97 28.89 21.05
N THR A 316 -7.95 29.36 20.27
CA THR A 316 -9.39 29.22 20.56
C THR A 316 -10.16 29.03 19.26
N ILE A 317 -11.13 28.13 19.28
CA ILE A 317 -12.10 27.88 18.21
C ILE A 317 -13.53 27.94 18.79
N PRO A 318 -14.57 28.08 17.94
CA PRO A 318 -15.95 27.83 18.36
C PRO A 318 -16.11 26.43 18.94
N GLU A 319 -17.04 26.25 19.89
CA GLU A 319 -17.27 24.94 20.50
C GLU A 319 -17.56 23.87 19.42
N ARG A 320 -16.68 22.87 19.36
CA ARG A 320 -16.70 21.81 18.37
C ARG A 320 -16.44 20.48 19.09
N HIS A 321 -17.32 19.51 18.88
CA HIS A 321 -17.14 18.15 19.35
C HIS A 321 -16.95 17.21 18.17
N ILE A 322 -15.81 16.52 18.15
CA ILE A 322 -15.41 15.59 17.09
C ILE A 322 -15.18 14.21 17.69
N HIS A 323 -15.63 13.19 16.96
CA HIS A 323 -15.35 11.79 17.27
C HIS A 323 -14.31 11.22 16.32
N LEU A 324 -13.19 10.76 16.85
CA LEU A 324 -12.16 10.04 16.10
C LEU A 324 -12.31 8.56 16.35
N MET A 325 -12.32 7.77 15.28
CA MET A 325 -12.32 6.31 15.36
C MET A 325 -10.99 5.76 14.90
N SER A 326 -10.48 4.76 15.63
CA SER A 326 -9.28 4.05 15.20
C SER A 326 -9.28 2.60 15.68
N GLY A 327 -8.39 1.81 15.12
CA GLY A 327 -8.12 0.46 15.59
C GLY A 327 -7.35 0.47 16.92
N THR A 328 -7.26 -0.70 17.56
CA THR A 328 -6.62 -0.85 18.87
C THR A 328 -5.13 -0.52 18.88
N SER A 329 -4.43 -0.63 17.74
CA SER A 329 -2.99 -0.36 17.66
C SER A 329 -2.64 1.11 17.87
N ALA A 330 -3.49 2.03 17.43
CA ALA A 330 -3.25 3.47 17.51
C ALA A 330 -3.90 4.13 18.74
N ARG A 331 -4.54 3.35 19.62
CA ARG A 331 -5.27 3.86 20.79
C ARG A 331 -4.44 4.81 21.64
N GLN A 332 -3.28 4.35 22.10
CA GLN A 332 -2.44 5.11 23.03
C GLN A 332 -1.95 6.41 22.39
N PHE A 333 -1.60 6.36 21.11
CA PHE A 333 -1.18 7.52 20.34
C PHE A 333 -2.30 8.56 20.25
N PHE A 334 -3.51 8.17 19.85
CA PHE A 334 -4.62 9.11 19.71
C PHE A 334 -5.17 9.63 21.04
N GLU A 335 -5.15 8.83 22.12
CA GLU A 335 -5.51 9.32 23.46
C GLU A 335 -4.54 10.41 23.94
N LEU A 336 -3.23 10.24 23.73
CA LEU A 336 -2.23 11.25 24.07
C LEU A 336 -2.38 12.51 23.20
N LEU A 337 -2.60 12.32 21.89
CA LEU A 337 -2.80 13.42 20.94
C LEU A 337 -4.05 14.23 21.28
N ARG A 338 -5.15 13.55 21.64
CA ARG A 338 -6.39 14.18 22.11
C ARG A 338 -6.13 15.11 23.27
N ASP A 339 -5.48 14.61 24.32
CA ASP A 339 -5.24 15.40 25.53
C ASP A 339 -4.39 16.63 25.20
N ARG A 340 -3.32 16.45 24.40
CA ARG A 340 -2.47 17.56 23.94
C ARG A 340 -3.22 18.60 23.10
N LEU A 341 -4.15 18.17 22.23
CA LEU A 341 -4.93 19.07 21.37
C LEU A 341 -5.96 19.86 22.19
N MET A 342 -6.65 19.20 23.12
CA MET A 342 -7.64 19.84 23.98
C MET A 342 -6.99 20.83 24.96
N ASP A 343 -5.76 20.56 25.42
CA ASP A 343 -4.98 21.52 26.21
C ASP A 343 -4.48 22.72 25.37
N ARG A 344 -4.24 22.51 24.07
CA ARG A 344 -3.68 23.53 23.17
C ARG A 344 -4.72 24.45 22.54
N VAL A 345 -5.93 23.96 22.32
CA VAL A 345 -6.99 24.62 21.55
C VAL A 345 -8.27 24.70 22.39
N ASN A 346 -8.60 25.89 22.89
CA ASN A 346 -9.83 26.11 23.65
C ASN A 346 -11.06 25.98 22.74
N GLY A 347 -12.12 25.36 23.24
CA GLY A 347 -13.35 25.10 22.47
C GLY A 347 -13.36 23.77 21.71
N LEU A 348 -12.22 23.06 21.67
CA LEU A 348 -12.14 21.70 21.10
C LEU A 348 -12.52 20.64 22.14
N ARG A 349 -13.46 19.78 21.77
CA ARG A 349 -13.70 18.49 22.43
C ARG A 349 -13.44 17.39 21.42
N LEU A 350 -12.46 16.53 21.69
CA LEU A 350 -12.16 15.38 20.84
C LEU A 350 -12.42 14.09 21.63
N SER A 351 -13.28 13.22 21.12
CA SER A 351 -13.57 11.92 21.70
C SER A 351 -12.91 10.84 20.85
N VAL A 352 -12.03 10.03 21.44
CA VAL A 352 -11.34 8.95 20.73
C VAL A 352 -12.03 7.62 21.05
N HIS A 353 -12.50 6.95 20.00
CA HIS A 353 -13.17 5.65 20.06
C HIS A 353 -12.24 4.57 19.49
N THR A 354 -11.88 3.61 20.34
CA THR A 354 -11.10 2.45 19.91
C THR A 354 -12.04 1.33 19.51
N ILE A 355 -12.00 0.95 18.24
CA ILE A 355 -12.87 -0.07 17.66
C ILE A 355 -12.14 -1.42 17.68
N ARG A 356 -12.75 -2.41 18.32
CA ARG A 356 -12.28 -3.80 18.24
C ARG A 356 -12.72 -4.37 16.89
N ASN A 357 -11.80 -5.02 16.18
CA ASN A 357 -12.13 -5.72 14.95
C ASN A 357 -12.78 -7.08 15.30
N ASP A 358 -14.10 -7.10 15.37
CA ASP A 358 -14.86 -8.34 15.59
C ASP A 358 -15.06 -9.11 14.29
N PHE A 359 -15.01 -8.42 13.15
CA PHE A 359 -15.17 -9.01 11.83
C PHE A 359 -13.98 -9.90 11.44
N PHE A 360 -12.77 -9.36 11.38
CA PHE A 360 -11.55 -10.13 11.12
C PHE A 360 -10.95 -10.77 12.37
N GLY A 361 -11.35 -10.36 13.57
CA GLY A 361 -10.84 -10.85 14.85
C GLY A 361 -9.86 -9.88 15.50
N SER A 362 -9.76 -9.96 16.84
CA SER A 362 -9.09 -8.96 17.67
C SER A 362 -7.58 -8.84 17.48
N SER A 363 -6.95 -9.79 16.77
CA SER A 363 -5.56 -9.71 16.34
C SER A 363 -5.36 -8.71 15.19
N VAL A 364 -6.41 -8.34 14.46
CA VAL A 364 -6.37 -7.29 13.46
C VAL A 364 -6.67 -5.95 14.13
N THR A 365 -5.66 -5.10 14.22
CA THR A 365 -5.68 -3.93 15.11
C THR A 365 -5.59 -2.59 14.39
N VAL A 366 -5.39 -2.60 13.07
CA VAL A 366 -5.23 -1.40 12.24
C VAL A 366 -6.57 -0.80 11.81
N ALA A 367 -6.58 0.52 11.59
CA ALA A 367 -7.78 1.25 11.17
C ALA A 367 -8.29 0.82 9.78
N GLY A 368 -7.40 0.62 8.81
CA GLY A 368 -7.78 0.27 7.43
C GLY A 368 -8.48 -1.08 7.24
N LEU A 369 -8.52 -1.93 8.28
CA LEU A 369 -9.22 -3.21 8.25
C LEU A 369 -10.50 -3.21 9.12
N LEU A 370 -10.91 -2.04 9.64
CA LEU A 370 -12.19 -1.90 10.33
C LEU A 370 -13.34 -1.89 9.32
N THR A 371 -14.43 -2.56 9.69
CA THR A 371 -15.67 -2.60 8.90
C THR A 371 -16.69 -1.61 9.44
N ALA A 372 -17.61 -1.14 8.59
CA ALA A 372 -18.65 -0.23 9.04
C ALA A 372 -19.54 -0.87 10.12
N GLN A 373 -19.80 -2.18 10.02
CA GLN A 373 -20.55 -2.92 11.04
C GLN A 373 -19.85 -2.90 12.43
N ASP A 374 -18.53 -3.07 12.49
CA ASP A 374 -17.79 -3.10 13.76
C ASP A 374 -17.82 -1.72 14.42
N ILE A 375 -17.72 -0.66 13.60
CA ILE A 375 -17.86 0.73 14.05
C ILE A 375 -19.26 0.98 14.61
N ALA A 376 -20.31 0.68 13.82
CA ALA A 376 -21.70 0.95 14.18
C ALA A 376 -22.11 0.25 15.49
N LEU A 377 -21.70 -1.02 15.67
CA LEU A 377 -22.00 -1.80 16.88
C LEU A 377 -21.33 -1.26 18.15
N GLN A 378 -20.21 -0.55 18.02
CA GLN A 378 -19.40 -0.10 19.17
C GLN A 378 -19.59 1.39 19.50
N LEU A 379 -19.92 2.25 18.53
CA LEU A 379 -20.12 3.68 18.76
C LEU A 379 -21.52 4.01 19.30
N GLY A 380 -22.58 3.40 18.74
CA GLY A 380 -23.95 3.81 19.01
C GLY A 380 -24.30 5.19 18.43
N ASP A 381 -25.30 5.86 19.01
CA ASP A 381 -25.88 7.12 18.52
C ASP A 381 -25.02 8.35 18.90
N LEU A 382 -24.56 9.10 17.89
CA LEU A 382 -23.76 10.33 18.02
C LEU A 382 -24.60 11.62 18.00
N SER A 383 -25.93 11.54 17.95
CA SER A 383 -26.83 12.72 18.07
C SER A 383 -26.55 13.86 17.09
N GLY A 384 -26.06 13.54 15.89
CA GLY A 384 -25.74 14.49 14.82
C GLY A 384 -24.34 15.10 14.90
N GLU A 385 -23.52 14.68 15.86
CA GLU A 385 -22.12 15.12 15.99
C GLU A 385 -21.24 14.56 14.86
N GLU A 386 -20.14 15.25 14.58
CA GLU A 386 -19.22 14.92 13.49
C GLU A 386 -18.23 13.83 13.91
N PHE A 387 -17.95 12.90 13.00
CA PHE A 387 -17.00 11.82 13.21
C PHE A 387 -16.05 11.66 12.02
N LEU A 388 -14.78 11.38 12.30
CA LEU A 388 -13.73 11.30 11.30
C LEU A 388 -13.54 9.86 10.80
N ILE A 389 -13.57 9.69 9.48
CA ILE A 389 -13.27 8.42 8.81
C ILE A 389 -11.94 8.59 8.05
N PRO A 390 -10.85 7.92 8.46
CA PRO A 390 -9.63 7.87 7.67
C PRO A 390 -9.88 7.28 6.28
N ARG A 391 -9.37 7.90 5.22
CA ARG A 391 -9.49 7.43 3.83
C ARG A 391 -9.05 5.97 3.66
N VAL A 392 -8.06 5.51 4.44
CA VAL A 392 -7.59 4.11 4.44
C VAL A 392 -8.66 3.08 4.84
N MET A 393 -9.76 3.49 5.47
CA MET A 393 -10.89 2.60 5.79
C MET A 393 -11.80 2.34 4.58
N LEU A 394 -11.68 3.17 3.54
CA LEU A 394 -12.54 3.19 2.37
C LEU A 394 -11.81 2.64 1.15
N LYS A 395 -12.57 2.23 0.15
CA LYS A 395 -12.04 1.92 -1.17
C LYS A 395 -11.47 3.19 -1.80
N ALA A 396 -10.39 3.07 -2.58
CA ALA A 396 -9.66 4.22 -3.13
C ALA A 396 -10.57 5.24 -3.84
N ASP A 397 -11.46 4.74 -4.71
CA ASP A 397 -12.30 5.57 -5.58
C ASP A 397 -13.78 5.62 -5.14
N GLU A 398 -14.12 5.01 -4.01
CA GLU A 398 -15.49 4.88 -3.55
C GLU A 398 -15.62 4.99 -2.03
N ASP A 399 -16.66 5.66 -1.57
CA ASP A 399 -16.99 5.79 -0.14
C ASP A 399 -17.62 4.52 0.44
N LEU A 400 -16.99 3.37 0.20
CA LEU A 400 -17.38 2.03 0.64
C LEU A 400 -16.32 1.42 1.56
N PHE A 401 -16.76 0.89 2.70
CA PHE A 401 -15.95 0.09 3.60
C PHE A 401 -15.69 -1.32 3.04
N LEU A 402 -14.85 -2.11 3.71
CA LEU A 402 -14.53 -3.49 3.31
C LEU A 402 -15.73 -4.45 3.33
N ASP A 403 -16.77 -4.15 4.10
CA ASP A 403 -18.02 -4.92 4.19
C ASP A 403 -19.11 -4.42 3.23
N ASP A 404 -18.72 -3.70 2.17
CA ASP A 404 -19.60 -3.14 1.11
C ASP A 404 -20.69 -2.18 1.60
N ARG A 405 -20.57 -1.69 2.83
CA ARG A 405 -21.42 -0.64 3.36
C ARG A 405 -20.85 0.72 2.99
N SER A 406 -21.72 1.66 2.67
CA SER A 406 -21.31 3.03 2.35
C SER A 406 -21.11 3.88 3.60
N VAL A 407 -20.37 4.98 3.45
CA VAL A 407 -20.30 6.04 4.47
C VAL A 407 -21.70 6.52 4.86
N GLN A 408 -22.59 6.72 3.88
CA GLN A 408 -23.98 7.10 4.12
C GLN A 408 -24.76 6.08 4.97
N TRP A 409 -24.49 4.79 4.79
CA TRP A 409 -25.08 3.76 5.63
C TRP A 409 -24.63 3.94 7.09
N LEU A 410 -23.33 4.15 7.31
CA LEU A 410 -22.79 4.33 8.66
C LEU A 410 -23.37 5.58 9.34
N GLU A 411 -23.44 6.72 8.63
CA GLU A 411 -24.06 7.96 9.13
C GLU A 411 -25.48 7.74 9.65
N ASN A 412 -26.29 6.94 8.93
CA ASN A 412 -27.67 6.64 9.31
C ASN A 412 -27.75 5.75 10.55
N GLU A 413 -26.87 4.75 10.67
CA GLU A 413 -26.87 3.82 11.80
C GLU A 413 -26.43 4.48 13.10
N ILE A 414 -25.38 5.31 13.05
CA ILE A 414 -24.85 5.99 14.23
C ILE A 414 -25.43 7.40 14.42
N LYS A 415 -26.32 7.86 13.53
CA LYS A 415 -26.90 9.20 13.51
C LYS A 415 -25.85 10.30 13.70
N GLY A 416 -24.75 10.21 12.97
CA GLY A 416 -23.65 11.19 12.99
C GLY A 416 -23.44 11.81 11.61
N LYS A 417 -22.50 12.75 11.51
CA LYS A 417 -22.03 13.31 10.25
C LYS A 417 -20.62 12.85 9.96
N ALA A 418 -20.41 12.15 8.86
CA ALA A 418 -19.11 11.66 8.47
C ALA A 418 -18.26 12.80 7.89
N SER A 419 -16.98 12.76 8.19
CA SER A 419 -15.96 13.58 7.56
C SER A 419 -14.81 12.69 7.15
N ILE A 420 -14.58 12.56 5.84
CA ILE A 420 -13.54 11.68 5.30
C ILE A 420 -12.22 12.44 5.31
N VAL A 421 -11.21 11.87 5.94
CA VAL A 421 -9.94 12.53 6.20
C VAL A 421 -8.83 11.78 5.50
N GLU A 422 -8.05 12.49 4.69
CA GLU A 422 -6.85 11.93 4.07
C GLU A 422 -5.84 11.47 5.14
N ASN A 423 -5.08 10.42 4.82
CA ASN A 423 -4.20 9.74 5.79
C ASN A 423 -2.89 10.52 6.04
N ASN A 424 -2.99 11.82 6.30
CA ASN A 424 -1.88 12.71 6.63
C ASN A 424 -2.19 13.59 7.85
N GLY A 425 -1.16 13.94 8.58
CA GLY A 425 -1.26 14.63 9.87
C GLY A 425 -1.82 16.05 9.77
N LEU A 426 -1.55 16.77 8.68
CA LEU A 426 -2.05 18.13 8.47
C LEU A 426 -3.55 18.14 8.20
N ALA A 427 -4.02 17.32 7.25
CA ALA A 427 -5.45 17.15 6.97
C ALA A 427 -6.20 16.69 8.23
N PHE A 428 -5.61 15.79 9.03
CA PHE A 428 -6.17 15.44 10.33
C PHE A 428 -6.34 16.65 11.25
N LEU A 429 -5.30 17.49 11.40
CA LEU A 429 -5.39 18.70 12.22
C LEU A 429 -6.47 19.65 11.71
N GLU A 430 -6.53 19.91 10.40
CA GLU A 430 -7.51 20.79 9.76
C GLU A 430 -8.96 20.32 10.02
N HIS A 431 -9.23 19.02 9.89
CA HIS A 431 -10.55 18.44 10.17
C HIS A 431 -10.92 18.48 11.66
N VAL A 432 -9.93 18.30 12.55
CA VAL A 432 -10.16 18.39 13.99
C VAL A 432 -10.49 19.83 14.42
N ILE A 433 -9.76 20.83 13.91
CA ILE A 433 -9.97 22.23 14.30
C ILE A 433 -11.08 22.93 13.50
N GLY A 434 -11.39 22.45 12.28
CA GLY A 434 -12.36 23.07 11.38
C GLY A 434 -11.85 24.30 10.63
N TYR A 435 -10.53 24.43 10.45
CA TYR A 435 -9.86 25.54 9.75
C TYR A 435 -8.73 24.98 8.90
N SER A 436 -8.48 25.60 7.74
CA SER A 436 -7.27 25.30 6.98
C SER A 436 -6.04 25.90 7.65
N LEU A 437 -4.99 25.11 7.74
CA LEU A 437 -3.67 25.51 8.22
C LEU A 437 -2.84 26.01 7.03
N GLY A 438 -3.34 27.05 6.35
CA GLY A 438 -2.61 27.88 5.40
C GLY A 438 -1.64 27.18 4.44
N GLY A 439 -2.18 26.63 3.36
CA GLY A 439 -1.69 26.76 1.98
C GLY A 439 -2.89 27.10 1.11
N GLU A 440 -2.75 27.97 0.10
CA GLU A 440 -3.84 28.52 -0.70
C GLU A 440 -4.92 27.49 -1.09
N ILE A 441 -6.16 27.71 -0.63
CA ILE A 441 -7.34 27.04 -1.16
C ILE A 441 -7.63 27.75 -2.49
N PHE A 442 -7.32 27.12 -3.62
CA PHE A 442 -7.92 27.51 -4.89
C PHE A 442 -9.42 27.23 -4.80
N GLU A 443 -10.22 28.28 -5.00
CA GLU A 443 -11.69 28.26 -5.04
C GLU A 443 -12.25 27.28 -6.08
#